data_AF-A0A932ZVY4-F1
#
_entry.id   AF-A0A932ZVY4-F1
#
_cell.length_a   1.000
_cell.length_b   1.000
_cell.length_c   1.000
_cell.angle_alpha   90.00
_cell.angle_beta   90.00
_cell.angle_gamma   90.00
#
_symmetry.space_group_name_H-M   'P 1'
#
loop_
_entity.id
_entity.type
_entity.pdbx_description
1 polymer ?
#
loop_
_entity_poly.entity_id
_entity_poly.type
_entity_poly.pdbx_seq_one_letter_code
_entity_poly.pdbx_strand_id
1 'polypeptide(L)'
;MTDNAEQTEDSGFSYAYLYGAAFIILGFILMPQVRGWMKDHGHRWLYVPAVSLLASFLITPIVRALALRLKVVDVPDARKIHSAPTPLLGGLAVFFGFSFSVFVNNLHSPETTGVAAASAILLIVGAWDDMRRVRATVKMAAQLLACAIVV
;
A
#
# COMPACT_ATOMS: atom_id res chain seq x y z
N MET A 1 7.68 30.79 -20.90
CA MET A 1 6.81 29.62 -21.20
C MET A 1 7.58 28.30 -21.29
N THR A 2 8.90 28.27 -20.99
CA THR A 2 9.77 27.07 -21.06
C THR A 2 10.10 26.43 -19.70
N ASP A 3 9.73 27.06 -18.58
CA ASP A 3 10.15 26.64 -17.23
C ASP A 3 9.51 25.33 -16.74
N ASN A 4 8.28 25.02 -17.20
CA ASN A 4 7.57 23.82 -16.74
C ASN A 4 8.12 22.50 -17.31
N ALA A 5 8.85 22.53 -18.43
CA ALA A 5 9.37 21.32 -19.08
C ALA A 5 10.65 20.81 -18.38
N GLU A 6 11.58 21.71 -18.04
CA GLU A 6 12.79 21.40 -17.25
C GLU A 6 12.42 20.91 -15.85
N GLN A 7 11.43 21.53 -15.19
CA GLN A 7 11.00 21.15 -13.83
C GLN A 7 10.35 19.74 -13.77
N THR A 8 9.70 19.29 -14.84
CA THR A 8 9.14 17.93 -14.94
C THR A 8 10.17 16.86 -15.28
N GLU A 9 11.21 17.19 -16.04
CA GLU A 9 12.30 16.26 -16.36
C GLU A 9 13.21 16.01 -15.14
N ASP A 10 13.57 17.08 -14.41
CA ASP A 10 14.48 17.01 -13.27
C ASP A 10 13.84 16.27 -12.07
N SER A 11 12.52 16.45 -11.88
CA SER A 11 11.75 15.69 -10.88
C SER A 11 11.58 14.22 -11.26
N GLY A 12 11.36 13.90 -12.54
CA GLY A 12 11.27 12.52 -13.03
C GLY A 12 12.55 11.72 -12.79
N PHE A 13 13.71 12.36 -12.97
CA PHE A 13 15.02 11.75 -12.74
C PHE A 13 15.24 11.41 -11.25
N SER A 14 14.86 12.33 -10.35
CA SER A 14 14.95 12.12 -8.89
C SER A 14 14.08 10.96 -8.38
N TYR A 15 12.84 10.84 -8.86
CA TYR A 15 11.95 9.73 -8.47
C TYR A 15 12.49 8.37 -8.91
N ALA A 16 13.09 8.27 -10.10
CA ALA A 16 13.68 7.04 -10.58
C ALA A 16 14.80 6.53 -9.65
N TYR A 17 15.67 7.42 -9.13
CA TYR A 17 16.68 7.05 -8.15
C TYR A 17 16.10 6.65 -6.80
N LEU A 18 15.04 7.33 -6.33
CA LEU A 18 14.37 6.96 -5.08
C LEU A 18 13.76 5.56 -5.16
N TYR A 19 13.06 5.25 -6.25
CA TYR A 19 12.51 3.91 -6.47
C TYR A 19 13.61 2.86 -6.69
N GLY A 20 14.67 3.21 -7.43
CA GLY A 20 15.83 2.35 -7.62
C GLY A 20 16.53 2.03 -6.31
N ALA A 21 16.79 3.04 -5.48
CA ALA A 21 17.37 2.88 -4.16
C ALA A 21 16.47 2.04 -3.25
N ALA A 22 15.17 2.31 -3.20
CA ALA A 22 14.21 1.52 -2.43
C ALA A 22 14.18 0.05 -2.88
N PHE A 23 14.28 -0.22 -4.18
CA PHE A 23 14.35 -1.57 -4.73
C PHE A 23 15.64 -2.29 -4.33
N ILE A 24 16.79 -1.61 -4.40
CA ILE A 24 18.08 -2.15 -3.99
C ILE A 24 18.08 -2.43 -2.48
N ILE A 25 17.60 -1.49 -1.67
CA ILE A 25 17.51 -1.64 -0.21
C ILE A 25 16.59 -2.82 0.15
N LEU A 26 15.43 -2.92 -0.49
CA LEU A 26 14.52 -4.05 -0.28
C LEU A 26 15.20 -5.37 -0.66
N GLY A 27 15.86 -5.45 -1.82
CA GLY A 27 16.60 -6.64 -2.25
C GLY A 27 17.71 -7.04 -1.29
N PHE A 28 18.47 -6.06 -0.77
CA PHE A 28 19.52 -6.29 0.21
C PHE A 28 18.98 -6.82 1.54
N ILE A 29 17.91 -6.20 2.06
CA ILE A 29 17.25 -6.62 3.30
C ILE A 29 16.66 -8.03 3.18
N LEU A 30 16.17 -8.40 1.99
CA LEU A 30 15.59 -9.72 1.73
C LEU A 30 16.63 -10.84 1.54
N MET A 31 17.92 -10.52 1.40
CA MET A 31 18.97 -11.54 1.27
C MET A 31 18.93 -12.52 2.45
N PRO A 32 19.06 -13.86 2.22
CA PRO A 32 19.00 -14.87 3.26
C PRO A 32 19.93 -14.59 4.45
N GLN A 33 21.12 -14.06 4.18
CA GLN A 33 22.15 -13.73 5.16
C GLN A 33 21.69 -12.59 6.09
N VAL A 34 21.19 -11.49 5.52
CA VAL A 34 20.73 -10.31 6.27
C VAL A 34 19.46 -10.64 7.04
N ARG A 35 18.51 -11.33 6.38
CA ARG A 35 17.26 -11.76 6.99
C ARG A 35 17.46 -12.72 8.16
N GLY A 36 18.37 -13.69 8.03
CA GLY A 36 18.74 -14.62 9.10
C GLY A 36 19.28 -13.85 10.30
N TRP A 37 20.30 -13.02 10.07
CA TRP A 37 20.92 -12.21 11.11
C TRP A 37 19.91 -11.34 11.87
N MET A 38 18.99 -10.65 11.17
CA MET A 38 17.96 -9.83 11.82
C MET A 38 16.94 -10.64 12.62
N LYS A 39 16.60 -11.85 12.17
CA LYS A 39 15.69 -12.75 12.91
C LYS A 39 16.35 -13.30 14.16
N ASP A 40 17.62 -13.69 14.05
CA ASP A 40 18.38 -14.34 15.12
C ASP A 40 18.74 -13.37 16.26
N HIS A 41 18.98 -12.09 15.94
CA HIS A 41 19.25 -11.03 16.91
C HIS A 41 17.98 -10.42 17.52
N GLY A 42 16.79 -10.95 17.19
CA GLY A 42 15.52 -10.49 17.77
C GLY A 42 15.01 -9.16 17.20
N HIS A 43 15.58 -8.63 16.12
CA HIS A 43 15.17 -7.34 15.50
C HIS A 43 13.94 -7.46 14.58
N ARG A 44 13.15 -8.52 14.74
CA ARG A 44 11.98 -8.82 13.89
C ARG A 44 10.94 -7.70 13.91
N TRP A 45 10.78 -7.04 15.05
CA TRP A 45 9.84 -5.94 15.27
C TRP A 45 10.15 -4.70 14.42
N LEU A 46 11.41 -4.46 14.05
CA LEU A 46 11.79 -3.39 13.13
C LEU A 46 11.84 -3.88 11.68
N TYR A 47 12.31 -5.11 11.47
CA TYR A 47 12.49 -5.68 10.14
C TYR A 47 11.17 -5.82 9.36
N VAL A 48 10.14 -6.41 9.96
CA VAL A 48 8.85 -6.67 9.30
C VAL A 48 8.17 -5.39 8.81
N PRO A 49 8.02 -4.33 9.62
CA PRO A 49 7.42 -3.08 9.14
C PRO A 49 8.32 -2.35 8.12
N ALA A 50 9.65 -2.42 8.24
CA ALA A 50 10.55 -1.82 7.25
C ALA A 50 10.38 -2.46 5.86
N VAL A 51 10.31 -3.80 5.80
CA VAL A 51 10.02 -4.53 4.55
C VAL A 51 8.64 -4.15 4.00
N SER A 52 7.61 -4.06 4.87
CA SER A 52 6.27 -3.65 4.46
C SER A 52 6.26 -2.24 3.88
N LEU A 53 6.95 -1.29 4.51
CA LEU A 53 7.03 0.10 4.07
C LEU A 53 7.68 0.20 2.68
N LEU A 54 8.84 -0.43 2.50
CA LEU A 54 9.57 -0.43 1.23
C LEU A 54 8.75 -1.09 0.12
N ALA A 55 8.12 -2.24 0.41
CA ALA A 55 7.26 -2.93 -0.55
C ALA A 55 6.05 -2.05 -0.94
N SER A 56 5.34 -1.46 0.02
CA SER A 56 4.20 -0.57 -0.25
C SER A 56 4.63 0.67 -1.04
N PHE A 57 5.78 1.25 -0.75
CA PHE A 57 6.33 2.39 -1.48
C PHE A 57 6.57 2.05 -2.96
N LEU A 58 7.17 0.88 -3.24
CA LEU A 58 7.40 0.40 -4.61
C LEU A 58 6.09 0.02 -5.34
N ILE A 59 5.06 -0.45 -4.62
CA ILE A 59 3.76 -0.82 -5.20
C ILE A 59 2.89 0.41 -5.48
N THR A 60 3.05 1.51 -4.73
CA THR A 60 2.26 2.73 -4.86
C THR A 60 2.18 3.30 -6.28
N PRO A 61 3.25 3.43 -7.07
CA PRO A 61 3.15 3.92 -8.46
C PRO A 61 2.32 2.99 -9.35
N ILE A 62 2.38 1.67 -9.14
CA ILE A 62 1.59 0.67 -9.88
C ILE A 62 0.10 0.84 -9.55
N VAL A 63 -0.22 0.96 -8.27
CA VAL A 63 -1.60 1.18 -7.78
C VAL A 63 -2.15 2.51 -8.26
N ARG A 64 -1.33 3.57 -8.31
CA ARG A 64 -1.69 4.86 -8.90
C ARG A 64 -2.02 4.71 -10.39
N ALA A 65 -1.18 4.03 -11.16
CA ALA A 65 -1.44 3.80 -12.58
C ALA A 65 -2.73 3.01 -12.81
N LEU A 66 -3.01 2.01 -11.96
CA LEU A 66 -4.25 1.24 -11.98
C LEU A 66 -5.47 2.12 -11.67
N ALA A 67 -5.41 2.96 -10.64
CA ALA A 67 -6.50 3.88 -10.26
C ALA A 67 -6.84 4.85 -11.40
N LEU A 68 -5.82 5.39 -12.07
CA LEU A 68 -5.99 6.28 -13.23
C LEU A 68 -6.63 5.54 -14.41
N ARG A 69 -6.21 4.30 -14.70
CA ARG A 69 -6.79 3.48 -15.77
C ARG A 69 -8.25 3.10 -15.51
N LEU A 70 -8.58 2.79 -14.26
CA LEU A 70 -9.94 2.44 -13.84
C LEU A 70 -10.84 3.67 -13.64
N LYS A 71 -10.32 4.89 -13.84
CA LYS A 71 -11.00 6.17 -13.55
C LYS A 71 -11.52 6.25 -12.10
N VAL A 72 -10.86 5.55 -11.17
CA VAL A 72 -11.13 5.58 -9.74
C VAL A 72 -10.32 6.72 -9.13
N VAL A 73 -10.72 7.94 -9.47
CA VAL A 73 -10.07 9.16 -9.03
C VAL A 73 -11.08 10.16 -8.50
N ASP A 74 -10.73 10.82 -7.40
CA ASP A 74 -11.48 11.95 -6.89
C ASP A 74 -11.16 13.16 -7.79
N VAL A 75 -12.13 13.52 -8.64
CA VAL A 75 -12.04 14.69 -9.51
C VAL A 75 -12.31 15.93 -8.66
N PRO A 76 -11.38 16.90 -8.61
CA PRO A 76 -11.55 18.07 -7.76
C PRO A 76 -12.75 18.91 -8.22
N ASP A 77 -13.66 19.17 -7.28
CA ASP A 77 -14.79 20.10 -7.44
C ASP A 77 -14.31 21.54 -7.22
N ALA A 78 -15.08 22.55 -7.68
CA ALA A 78 -14.72 23.97 -7.72
C ALA A 78 -14.40 24.64 -6.37
N ARG A 79 -14.38 23.89 -5.26
CA ARG A 79 -13.99 24.33 -3.90
C ARG A 79 -12.70 23.70 -3.37
N LYS A 80 -11.98 22.84 -4.12
CA LYS A 80 -10.73 22.21 -3.68
C LYS A 80 -9.49 22.95 -4.20
N ILE A 81 -8.49 23.13 -3.33
CA ILE A 81 -7.22 23.86 -3.58
C ILE A 81 -6.29 23.08 -4.54
N HIS A 82 -6.49 21.77 -4.69
CA HIS A 82 -5.68 20.90 -5.54
C HIS A 82 -6.36 20.67 -6.90
N SER A 83 -5.65 20.98 -7.98
CA SER A 83 -6.16 20.88 -9.36
C SER A 83 -5.99 19.49 -9.99
N ALA A 84 -5.33 18.55 -9.30
CA ALA A 84 -5.03 17.22 -9.84
C ALA A 84 -5.95 16.12 -9.25
N PRO A 85 -6.42 15.17 -10.07
CA PRO A 85 -7.23 14.04 -9.60
C PRO A 85 -6.43 13.17 -8.61
N THR A 86 -7.03 12.89 -7.45
CA THR A 86 -6.38 12.09 -6.40
C THR A 86 -6.81 10.62 -6.49
N PRO A 87 -5.88 9.66 -6.58
CA PRO A 87 -6.21 8.24 -6.68
C PRO A 87 -6.74 7.70 -5.34
N LEU A 88 -7.91 7.05 -5.36
CA LEU A 88 -8.59 6.56 -4.15
C LEU A 88 -8.14 5.15 -3.70
N LEU A 89 -7.20 4.52 -4.43
CA LEU A 89 -6.83 3.12 -4.22
C LEU A 89 -5.56 2.90 -3.38
N GLY A 90 -5.09 3.91 -2.64
CA GLY A 90 -3.84 3.85 -1.86
C GLY A 90 -3.79 2.69 -0.85
N GLY A 91 -4.94 2.31 -0.27
CA GLY A 91 -5.05 1.18 0.65
C GLY A 91 -4.60 -0.16 0.04
N LEU A 92 -4.73 -0.35 -1.28
CA LEU A 92 -4.23 -1.57 -1.94
C LEU A 92 -2.70 -1.68 -1.86
N ALA A 93 -1.97 -0.56 -1.98
CA ALA A 93 -0.51 -0.57 -1.90
C ALA A 93 -0.03 -0.97 -0.49
N VAL A 94 -0.74 -0.50 0.55
CA VAL A 94 -0.46 -0.86 1.94
C VAL A 94 -0.77 -2.34 2.19
N PHE A 95 -1.97 -2.79 1.77
CA PHE A 95 -2.38 -4.19 1.94
C PHE A 95 -1.39 -5.16 1.28
N PHE A 96 -1.05 -4.97 0.01
CA PHE A 96 -0.13 -5.87 -0.68
C PHE A 96 1.30 -5.79 -0.14
N GLY A 97 1.80 -4.62 0.24
CA GLY A 97 3.14 -4.50 0.83
C GLY A 97 3.23 -5.17 2.21
N PHE A 98 2.18 -5.06 3.03
CA PHE A 98 2.09 -5.76 4.30
C PHE A 98 1.97 -7.27 4.12
N SER A 99 1.05 -7.74 3.26
CA SER A 99 0.90 -9.17 2.94
C SER A 99 2.18 -9.77 2.39
N PHE A 100 2.93 -9.03 1.55
CA PHE A 100 4.23 -9.45 1.06
C PHE A 100 5.25 -9.60 2.21
N SER A 101 5.30 -8.66 3.15
CA SER A 101 6.20 -8.75 4.31
C SER A 101 5.87 -9.97 5.19
N VAL A 102 4.59 -10.23 5.45
CA VAL A 102 4.14 -11.42 6.19
C VAL A 102 4.58 -12.70 5.46
N PHE A 103 4.40 -12.74 4.14
CA PHE A 103 4.76 -13.90 3.31
C PHE A 103 6.26 -14.19 3.33
N VAL A 104 7.10 -13.20 3.04
CA VAL A 104 8.55 -13.37 2.99
C VAL A 104 9.15 -13.66 4.37
N ASN A 105 8.45 -13.31 5.44
CA ASN A 105 8.85 -13.63 6.80
C ASN A 105 8.41 -15.01 7.30
N ASN A 106 7.62 -15.75 6.52
CA ASN A 106 6.97 -17.00 6.94
C ASN A 106 6.14 -16.80 8.22
N LEU A 107 5.45 -15.68 8.34
CA LEU A 107 4.56 -15.38 9.47
C LEU A 107 3.13 -15.89 9.20
N HIS A 108 2.98 -16.95 8.43
CA HIS A 108 1.68 -17.54 8.12
C HIS A 108 1.21 -18.38 9.28
N SER A 109 0.10 -17.95 9.87
CA SER A 109 -0.61 -18.63 10.94
C SER A 109 -2.11 -18.46 10.71
N PRO A 110 -2.97 -19.28 11.34
CA PRO A 110 -4.42 -19.09 11.26
C PRO A 110 -4.85 -17.66 11.66
N GLU A 111 -4.22 -17.09 12.67
CA GLU A 111 -4.53 -15.75 13.18
C GLU A 111 -4.14 -14.66 12.17
N THR A 112 -2.92 -14.73 11.63
CA THR A 112 -2.47 -13.77 10.61
C THR A 112 -3.26 -13.89 9.31
N THR A 113 -3.72 -15.10 8.97
CA THR A 113 -4.61 -15.36 7.83
C THR A 113 -6.00 -14.77 8.08
N GLY A 114 -6.55 -14.92 9.29
CA GLY A 114 -7.80 -14.29 9.72
C GLY A 114 -7.73 -12.77 9.64
N VAL A 115 -6.65 -12.17 10.15
CA VAL A 115 -6.39 -10.72 10.03
C VAL A 115 -6.28 -10.29 8.57
N ALA A 116 -5.58 -11.05 7.72
CA ALA A 116 -5.47 -10.74 6.29
C ALA A 116 -6.83 -10.80 5.58
N ALA A 117 -7.65 -11.80 5.88
CA ALA A 117 -9.00 -11.94 5.33
C ALA A 117 -9.92 -10.80 5.77
N ALA A 118 -9.94 -10.48 7.07
CA ALA A 118 -10.69 -9.35 7.62
C ALA A 118 -10.23 -8.02 7.00
N SER A 119 -8.93 -7.81 6.88
CA SER A 119 -8.35 -6.62 6.23
C SER A 119 -8.73 -6.53 4.75
N ALA A 120 -8.80 -7.65 4.03
CA ALA A 120 -9.24 -7.69 2.64
C ALA A 120 -10.71 -7.28 2.50
N ILE A 121 -11.58 -7.74 3.41
CA ILE A 121 -13.00 -7.33 3.44
C ILE A 121 -13.10 -5.82 3.66
N LEU A 122 -12.40 -5.29 4.67
CA LEU A 122 -12.41 -3.85 4.96
C LEU A 122 -11.85 -3.03 3.81
N LEU A 123 -10.80 -3.51 3.14
CA LEU A 123 -10.22 -2.88 1.96
C LEU A 123 -11.22 -2.81 0.81
N ILE A 124 -11.94 -3.91 0.53
CA ILE A 124 -12.94 -3.98 -0.54
C ILE A 124 -14.10 -3.04 -0.24
N VAL A 125 -14.64 -3.07 0.99
CA VAL A 125 -15.76 -2.20 1.38
C VAL A 125 -15.34 -0.73 1.42
N GLY A 126 -14.12 -0.43 1.88
CA GLY A 126 -13.56 0.92 1.85
C GLY A 126 -13.40 1.44 0.43
N ALA A 127 -12.77 0.66 -0.45
CA ALA A 127 -12.62 1.01 -1.86
C ALA A 127 -13.97 1.15 -2.57
N TRP A 128 -14.96 0.32 -2.22
CA TRP A 128 -16.33 0.49 -2.73
C TRP A 128 -16.92 1.81 -2.25
N ASP A 129 -16.85 2.12 -0.95
CA ASP A 129 -17.39 3.37 -0.41
C ASP A 129 -16.80 4.63 -1.06
N ASP A 130 -15.48 4.61 -1.31
CA ASP A 130 -14.76 5.67 -1.99
C ASP A 130 -15.27 5.88 -3.43
N MET A 131 -15.69 4.81 -4.11
CA MET A 131 -16.24 4.87 -5.47
C MET A 131 -17.73 5.18 -5.52
N ARG A 132 -18.51 4.65 -4.58
CA ARG A 132 -19.96 4.77 -4.49
C ARG A 132 -20.32 4.81 -3.02
N ARG A 133 -20.88 5.92 -2.52
CA ARG A 133 -21.31 6.04 -1.12
C ARG A 133 -22.11 4.80 -0.69
N VAL A 134 -21.51 3.97 0.16
CA VAL A 134 -22.13 2.74 0.66
C VAL A 134 -23.03 3.08 1.85
N ARG A 135 -24.19 2.43 1.94
CA ARG A 135 -25.12 2.61 3.07
C ARG A 135 -24.43 2.24 4.39
N ALA A 136 -24.66 3.04 5.43
CA ALA A 136 -24.03 2.85 6.75
C ALA A 136 -24.25 1.43 7.32
N THR A 137 -25.42 0.83 7.09
CA THR A 137 -25.74 -0.53 7.53
C THR A 137 -24.85 -1.59 6.90
N VAL A 138 -24.51 -1.45 5.62
CA VAL A 138 -23.63 -2.40 4.91
C VAL A 138 -22.19 -2.29 5.42
N LYS A 139 -21.72 -1.06 5.70
CA LYS A 139 -20.40 -0.84 6.30
C LYS A 139 -20.29 -1.48 7.68
N MET A 140 -21.32 -1.27 8.52
CA MET A 140 -21.39 -1.88 9.85
C MET A 140 -21.41 -3.40 9.77
N ALA A 141 -22.23 -3.98 8.88
CA ALA A 141 -22.28 -5.43 8.69
C ALA A 141 -20.92 -6.01 8.26
N ALA A 142 -20.21 -5.33 7.34
CA ALA A 142 -18.89 -5.74 6.90
C ALA A 142 -17.84 -5.68 8.03
N GLN A 143 -17.88 -4.64 8.87
CA GLN A 143 -16.99 -4.52 10.02
C GLN A 143 -17.27 -5.59 11.08
N LEU A 144 -18.55 -5.89 11.36
CA LEU A 144 -18.92 -6.97 12.27
C LEU A 144 -18.45 -8.34 11.76
N LEU A 145 -18.61 -8.60 10.46
CA LEU A 145 -18.13 -9.83 9.83
C LEU A 145 -16.60 -9.91 9.88
N ALA A 146 -15.89 -8.82 9.62
CA ALA A 146 -14.44 -8.75 9.74
C ALA A 146 -13.97 -9.07 11.18
N CYS A 147 -14.63 -8.50 12.20
CA CYS A 147 -14.35 -8.81 13.60
C CYS A 147 -14.60 -10.29 13.93
N ALA A 148 -15.71 -10.87 13.45
CA ALA A 148 -16.06 -12.27 13.69
C ALA A 148 -15.09 -13.28 13.05
N ILE A 149 -14.31 -12.88 12.04
CA ILE A 149 -13.27 -13.72 11.43
C ILE A 149 -12.00 -13.73 12.29
N VAL A 150 -11.73 -12.65 13.02
CA VAL A 150 -10.49 -12.47 13.78
C VAL A 150 -10.59 -13.06 15.19
N VAL A 151 -11.78 -13.02 15.80
CA VAL A 151 -12.07 -13.53 17.15
C VAL A 151 -12.42 -15.01 17.10
#